data_AF-A0A7S0R8P4-F1
#
_entry.id   AF-A0A7S0R8P4-F1
#
_cell.length_a   1.000
_cell.length_b   1.000
_cell.length_c   1.000
_cell.angle_alpha   90.00
_cell.angle_beta   90.00
_cell.angle_gamma   90.00
#
_symmetry.space_group_name_H-M   'P 1'
#
loop_
_entity.id
_entity.type
_entity.pdbx_description
1 polymer ?
#
loop_
_entity_poly.entity_id
_entity_poly.type
_entity_poly.pdbx_seq_one_letter_code
_entity_poly.pdbx_strand_id
1 'polypeptide(L)'
;DGLDFRGIRASINPDIQITVNSTTLSRSGQWFRVSWSGVPDPKYTDWVALYLAPGGDISGGVPLKLKYASADPAHMETGAGSLSFTVTSYRQDVAFVLVRGGPGAMQVAAQGPVIRVANPNAPLQGHLALTGKPGEVSVQWNSWNASQPTVKWGVTPGVYTRSAP
;
A
#
# COMPACT_ATOMS: atom_id res chain seq x y z
N ASP A 1 -19.62 17.09 4.70
CA ASP A 1 -18.85 17.21 3.46
C ASP A 1 -17.84 16.09 3.33
N GLY A 2 -18.24 15.00 2.67
CA GLY A 2 -17.38 13.85 2.43
C GLY A 2 -16.49 14.11 1.21
N LEU A 3 -15.19 13.81 1.34
CA LEU A 3 -14.27 13.81 0.21
C LEU A 3 -14.75 12.77 -0.82
N ASP A 4 -15.14 13.22 -2.01
CA ASP A 4 -15.46 12.31 -3.10
C ASP A 4 -14.17 11.92 -3.84
N PHE A 5 -13.79 10.66 -3.70
CA PHE A 5 -12.66 10.06 -4.40
C PHE A 5 -13.11 9.29 -5.66
N ARG A 6 -14.41 9.23 -5.95
CA ARG A 6 -14.97 8.56 -7.13
C ARG A 6 -15.00 9.57 -8.28
N GLY A 7 -14.20 9.33 -9.32
CA GLY A 7 -14.12 10.23 -10.49
C GLY A 7 -12.85 11.06 -10.57
N ILE A 8 -11.74 10.59 -9.98
CA ILE A 8 -10.42 11.18 -10.18
C ILE A 8 -10.12 11.26 -11.67
N ARG A 9 -9.90 12.48 -12.14
CA ARG A 9 -9.51 12.74 -13.54
C ARG A 9 -7.99 12.59 -13.65
N ALA A 10 -7.53 11.85 -14.66
CA ALA A 10 -6.12 11.84 -15.00
C ALA A 10 -5.79 13.07 -15.84
N SER A 11 -4.81 13.85 -15.38
CA SER A 11 -4.20 14.95 -16.14
C SER A 11 -2.70 14.77 -16.03
N ILE A 12 -2.20 13.77 -16.75
CA ILE A 12 -0.82 13.31 -16.60
C ILE A 12 0.12 14.38 -17.14
N ASN A 13 1.04 14.82 -16.28
CA ASN A 13 2.14 15.68 -16.67
C ASN A 13 3.39 14.81 -16.85
N PRO A 14 3.94 14.69 -18.08
CA PRO A 14 5.10 13.85 -18.35
C PRO A 14 6.38 14.33 -17.66
N ASP A 15 6.46 15.59 -17.23
CA ASP A 15 7.62 16.14 -16.53
C ASP A 15 7.68 15.69 -15.06
N ILE A 16 6.54 15.25 -14.50
CA ILE A 16 6.48 14.78 -13.12
C ILE A 16 6.91 13.32 -13.08
N GLN A 17 8.03 13.06 -12.44
CA GLN A 17 8.60 11.73 -12.30
C GLN A 17 8.40 11.21 -10.87
N ILE A 18 8.04 9.94 -10.73
CA ILE A 18 7.92 9.26 -9.43
C ILE A 18 8.81 8.01 -9.45
N THR A 19 9.65 7.87 -8.44
CA THR A 19 10.50 6.71 -8.24
C THR A 19 10.26 6.09 -6.87
N VAL A 20 10.60 4.81 -6.76
CA VAL A 20 10.52 4.04 -5.52
C VAL A 20 11.80 3.23 -5.36
N ASN A 21 12.20 2.98 -4.12
CA ASN A 21 13.40 2.20 -3.82
C ASN A 21 13.29 0.70 -4.15
N SER A 22 12.09 0.19 -4.44
CA SER A 22 11.82 -1.18 -4.86
C SER A 22 10.52 -1.25 -5.65
N THR A 23 10.43 -2.16 -6.61
CA THR A 23 9.18 -2.50 -7.33
C THR A 23 8.58 -3.83 -6.87
N THR A 24 9.04 -4.35 -5.72
CA THR A 24 8.56 -5.60 -5.12
C THR A 24 8.22 -5.41 -3.66
N LEU A 25 6.99 -5.78 -3.28
CA LEU A 25 6.53 -5.93 -1.91
C LEU A 25 6.78 -7.36 -1.44
N SER A 26 7.93 -7.58 -0.80
CA SER A 26 8.36 -8.88 -0.31
C SER A 26 7.63 -9.32 0.96
N ARG A 27 7.18 -8.36 1.77
CA ARG A 27 6.40 -8.62 2.99
C ARG A 27 5.44 -7.48 3.30
N SER A 28 4.29 -7.81 3.89
CA SER A 28 3.37 -6.79 4.40
C SER A 28 4.05 -5.92 5.46
N GLY A 29 3.87 -4.60 5.38
CA GLY A 29 4.50 -3.63 6.26
C GLY A 29 5.90 -3.18 5.82
N GLN A 30 6.40 -3.61 4.67
CA GLN A 30 7.69 -3.15 4.12
C GLN A 30 7.69 -1.63 3.90
N TRP A 31 8.83 -1.01 4.19
CA TRP A 31 9.06 0.41 3.94
C TRP A 31 9.38 0.67 2.46
N PHE A 32 8.70 1.65 1.89
CA PHE A 32 8.98 2.22 0.58
C PHE A 32 9.35 3.69 0.75
N ARG A 33 10.47 4.07 0.18
CA ARG A 33 10.80 5.48 -0.05
C ARG A 33 10.28 5.83 -1.44
N VAL A 34 9.40 6.81 -1.49
CA VAL A 34 8.80 7.35 -2.71
C VAL A 34 9.39 8.73 -2.91
N SER A 35 10.02 8.95 -4.06
CA SER A 35 10.60 10.23 -4.41
C SER A 35 9.97 10.75 -5.69
N TRP A 36 9.77 12.06 -5.77
CA TRP A 36 9.21 12.71 -6.94
C TRP A 36 9.96 14.00 -7.28
N SER A 37 9.81 14.44 -8.52
CA SER A 37 10.36 15.70 -9.03
C SER A 37 9.53 16.23 -10.18
N GLY A 38 9.80 17.49 -10.57
CA GLY A 38 9.20 18.10 -11.75
C GLY A 38 7.80 18.65 -11.55
N VAL A 39 7.33 18.84 -10.31
CA VAL A 39 6.00 19.40 -10.04
C VAL A 39 5.99 20.92 -10.31
N PRO A 40 5.25 21.41 -11.31
CA PRO A 40 5.16 22.84 -11.57
C PRO A 40 4.18 23.51 -10.60
N ASP A 41 4.55 24.66 -10.05
CA ASP A 41 3.71 25.44 -9.12
C ASP A 41 3.17 24.57 -7.95
N PRO A 42 4.05 23.97 -7.13
CA PRO A 42 3.69 23.02 -6.09
C PRO A 42 2.70 23.64 -5.09
N LYS A 43 1.73 22.85 -4.63
CA LYS A 43 0.69 23.30 -3.70
C LYS A 43 0.72 22.49 -2.41
N TYR A 44 0.39 23.16 -1.30
CA TYR A 44 0.17 22.47 -0.01
C TYR A 44 -0.96 21.43 -0.05
N THR A 45 -1.82 21.47 -1.09
CA THR A 45 -2.90 20.51 -1.31
C THR A 45 -2.49 19.32 -2.19
N ASP A 46 -1.26 19.28 -2.68
CA ASP A 46 -0.75 18.15 -3.44
C ASP A 46 -0.48 16.96 -2.49
N TRP A 47 -0.78 15.74 -2.95
CA TRP A 47 -0.61 14.52 -2.18
C TRP A 47 0.21 13.48 -2.93
N VAL A 48 0.95 12.67 -2.16
CA VAL A 48 1.43 11.37 -2.60
C VAL A 48 0.52 10.31 -2.02
N ALA A 49 -0.10 9.51 -2.89
CA ALA A 49 -1.11 8.53 -2.53
C ALA A 49 -0.77 7.14 -3.07
N LEU A 50 -1.09 6.10 -2.31
CA LEU A 50 -0.93 4.70 -2.67
C LEU A 50 -2.27 4.15 -3.16
N TYR A 51 -2.30 3.53 -4.34
CA TYR A 51 -3.48 2.90 -4.92
C TYR A 51 -3.27 1.41 -5.15
N LEU A 52 -4.36 0.64 -5.19
CA LEU A 52 -4.36 -0.64 -5.87
C LEU A 52 -4.12 -0.39 -7.37
N ALA A 53 -3.25 -1.19 -7.97
CA ALA A 53 -2.86 -1.08 -9.37
C ALA A 53 -2.82 -2.46 -10.06
N PRO A 54 -3.91 -3.26 -10.03
CA PRO A 54 -3.94 -4.54 -10.74
C PRO A 54 -3.65 -4.35 -12.23
N GLY A 55 -2.62 -5.01 -12.74
CA GLY A 55 -2.19 -4.81 -14.13
C GLY A 55 -1.66 -3.41 -14.44
N GLY A 56 -1.39 -2.59 -13.41
CA GLY A 56 -1.00 -1.19 -13.54
C GLY A 56 -2.14 -0.20 -13.63
N ASP A 57 -3.40 -0.66 -13.63
CA ASP A 57 -4.57 0.20 -13.68
C ASP A 57 -5.02 0.61 -12.28
N ILE A 58 -5.08 1.91 -12.03
CA ILE A 58 -5.55 2.52 -10.77
C ILE A 58 -7.00 3.03 -10.89
N SER A 59 -7.65 2.85 -12.04
CA SER A 59 -8.99 3.37 -12.32
C SER A 59 -10.04 2.80 -11.37
N GLY A 60 -11.00 3.64 -10.97
CA GLY A 60 -12.09 3.24 -10.06
C GLY A 60 -11.67 2.98 -8.60
N GLY A 61 -10.37 3.07 -8.28
CA GLY A 61 -9.84 2.90 -6.93
C GLY A 61 -9.91 4.18 -6.08
N VAL A 62 -9.73 4.00 -4.78
CA VAL A 62 -9.50 5.09 -3.82
C VAL A 62 -8.12 4.93 -3.17
N PRO A 63 -7.50 6.01 -2.65
CA PRO A 63 -6.24 5.89 -1.94
C PRO A 63 -6.32 4.89 -0.76
N LEU A 64 -5.38 3.96 -0.70
CA LEU A 64 -5.16 3.09 0.46
C LEU A 64 -4.48 3.85 1.61
N LYS A 65 -3.53 4.73 1.25
CA LYS A 65 -2.78 5.61 2.15
C LYS A 65 -2.42 6.88 1.39
N LEU A 66 -2.33 8.01 2.08
CA LEU A 66 -1.90 9.26 1.49
C LEU A 66 -1.15 10.14 2.50
N LYS A 67 -0.28 11.00 1.99
CA LYS A 67 0.39 12.07 2.74
C LYS A 67 0.41 13.33 1.88
N TYR A 68 0.35 14.49 2.51
CA TYR A 68 0.67 15.75 1.84
C TYR A 68 2.11 15.73 1.33
N ALA A 69 2.32 16.13 0.09
CA ALA A 69 3.64 16.22 -0.52
C ALA A 69 4.51 17.25 0.23
N SER A 70 3.88 18.32 0.75
CA SER A 70 4.52 19.35 1.60
C SER A 70 5.02 18.85 2.95
N ALA A 71 4.83 17.57 3.30
CA ALA A 71 5.52 16.96 4.43
C ALA A 71 7.04 16.88 4.21
N ASP A 72 7.49 16.95 2.96
CA ASP A 72 8.87 17.31 2.61
C ASP A 72 8.91 18.79 2.19
N PRO A 73 9.63 19.68 2.90
CA PRO A 73 9.74 21.09 2.55
C PRO A 73 10.23 21.35 1.12
N ALA A 74 11.08 20.46 0.59
CA ALA A 74 11.61 20.58 -0.77
C ALA A 74 10.49 20.61 -1.83
N HIS A 75 9.31 20.08 -1.51
CA HIS A 75 8.17 20.08 -2.42
C HIS A 75 7.75 21.50 -2.78
N MET A 76 7.65 22.37 -1.77
CA MET A 76 7.25 23.76 -1.99
C MET A 76 8.39 24.61 -2.56
N GLU A 77 9.64 24.24 -2.28
CA GLU A 77 10.83 24.98 -2.72
C GLU A 77 11.21 24.68 -4.18
N THR A 78 11.09 23.41 -4.60
CA THR A 78 11.65 22.92 -5.86
C THR A 78 10.70 22.07 -6.70
N GLY A 79 9.51 21.73 -6.19
CA GLY A 79 8.61 20.77 -6.83
C GLY A 79 9.11 19.33 -6.76
N ALA A 80 10.07 19.02 -5.89
CA ALA A 80 10.61 17.68 -5.67
C ALA A 80 10.51 17.29 -4.18
N GLY A 81 10.54 16.00 -3.87
CA GLY A 81 10.49 15.56 -2.48
C GLY A 81 10.59 14.06 -2.33
N SER A 82 10.65 13.60 -1.08
CA SER A 82 10.74 12.19 -0.74
C SER A 82 10.02 11.87 0.57
N LEU A 83 9.16 10.85 0.54
CA LEU A 83 8.43 10.38 1.73
C LEU A 83 8.54 8.87 1.89
N SER A 84 8.52 8.43 3.15
CA SER A 84 8.52 7.00 3.51
C SER A 84 7.10 6.53 3.86
N PHE A 85 6.73 5.36 3.34
CA PHE A 85 5.45 4.69 3.61
C PHE A 85 5.69 3.24 4.03
N THR A 86 4.95 2.75 5.03
CA THR A 86 4.78 1.32 5.22
C THR A 86 3.67 0.82 4.29
N VAL A 87 3.97 -0.17 3.46
CA VAL A 87 3.00 -0.73 2.51
C VAL A 87 2.45 -2.04 3.05
N THR A 88 1.16 -2.05 3.37
CA THR A 88 0.43 -3.26 3.74
C THR A 88 0.14 -4.06 2.47
N SER A 89 0.34 -5.37 2.50
CA SER A 89 -0.09 -6.22 1.38
C SER A 89 -1.61 -6.35 1.38
N TYR A 90 -2.24 -5.79 0.34
CA TYR A 90 -3.65 -6.02 0.01
C TYR A 90 -3.83 -7.17 -0.99
N ARG A 91 -2.77 -7.96 -1.21
CA ARG A 91 -2.72 -9.14 -2.11
C ARG A 91 -2.87 -8.82 -3.59
N GLN A 92 -2.95 -7.55 -3.94
CA GLN A 92 -2.89 -7.04 -5.29
C GLN A 92 -1.75 -6.04 -5.42
N ASP A 93 -1.25 -5.89 -6.64
CA ASP A 93 -0.23 -4.91 -6.97
C ASP A 93 -0.70 -3.49 -6.62
N VAL A 94 0.26 -2.61 -6.32
CA VAL A 94 -0.01 -1.23 -5.91
C VAL A 94 0.89 -0.24 -6.67
N ALA A 95 0.51 1.03 -6.72
CA ALA A 95 1.35 2.09 -7.27
C ALA A 95 1.19 3.37 -6.44
N PHE A 96 2.26 4.15 -6.37
CA PHE A 96 2.19 5.51 -5.84
C PHE A 96 1.86 6.49 -6.96
N VAL A 97 1.04 7.48 -6.65
CA VAL A 97 0.64 8.55 -7.57
C VAL A 97 0.82 9.90 -6.91
N LEU A 98 1.10 10.92 -7.71
CA LEU A 98 1.00 12.31 -7.29
C LEU A 98 -0.38 12.83 -7.69
N VAL A 99 -1.11 13.37 -6.72
CA VAL A 99 -2.44 13.95 -6.91
C VAL A 99 -2.37 15.44 -6.64
N ARG A 100 -3.03 16.23 -7.49
CA ARG A 100 -3.10 17.70 -7.42
C ARG A 100 -4.54 18.18 -7.33
N GLY A 101 -4.74 19.46 -7.00
CA GLY A 101 -6.05 20.13 -7.00
C GLY A 101 -6.83 20.05 -5.68
N GLY A 102 -6.39 19.21 -4.73
CA GLY A 102 -6.96 19.13 -3.40
C GLY A 102 -8.37 18.53 -3.32
N PRO A 103 -8.99 18.57 -2.13
CA PRO A 103 -10.34 18.05 -1.87
C PRO A 103 -11.40 18.57 -2.84
N GLY A 104 -12.04 17.69 -3.61
CA GLY A 104 -13.13 18.03 -4.54
C GLY A 104 -12.71 18.34 -5.98
N ALA A 105 -11.41 18.46 -6.26
CA ALA A 105 -10.87 18.63 -7.62
C ALA A 105 -9.62 17.75 -7.85
N MET A 106 -9.61 16.57 -7.25
CA MET A 106 -8.46 15.66 -7.26
C MET A 106 -8.14 15.20 -8.68
N GLN A 107 -6.90 15.44 -9.09
CA GLN A 107 -6.39 15.00 -10.39
C GLN A 107 -5.10 14.21 -10.21
N VAL A 108 -5.04 13.01 -10.79
CA VAL A 108 -3.77 12.28 -10.86
C VAL A 108 -2.89 12.96 -11.89
N ALA A 109 -1.75 13.47 -11.43
CA ALA A 109 -0.78 14.19 -12.25
C ALA A 109 0.39 13.30 -12.68
N ALA A 110 0.70 12.24 -11.92
CA ALA A 110 1.68 11.24 -12.31
C ALA A 110 1.43 9.91 -11.57
N GLN A 111 1.84 8.82 -12.20
CA GLN A 111 1.86 7.48 -11.61
C GLN A 111 3.29 6.94 -11.65
N GLY A 112 3.76 6.43 -10.51
CA GLY A 112 5.03 5.75 -10.39
C GLY A 112 4.97 4.30 -10.88
N PRO A 113 6.09 3.57 -10.82
CA PRO A 113 6.13 2.18 -11.23
C PRO A 113 5.22 1.31 -10.36
N VAL A 114 4.71 0.23 -10.96
CA VAL A 114 3.90 -0.77 -10.26
C VAL A 114 4.78 -1.56 -9.29
N ILE A 115 4.35 -1.64 -8.05
CA ILE A 115 4.94 -2.46 -7.00
C ILE A 115 4.20 -3.80 -6.95
N ARG A 116 4.91 -4.88 -7.28
CA ARG A 116 4.36 -6.23 -7.35
C ARG A 116 4.34 -6.91 -5.99
N VAL A 117 3.23 -7.56 -5.65
CA VAL A 117 3.16 -8.37 -4.42
C VAL A 117 3.85 -9.71 -4.65
N ALA A 118 4.93 -9.98 -3.92
CA ALA A 118 5.73 -11.18 -4.12
C ALA A 118 4.97 -12.47 -3.77
N ASN A 119 4.14 -12.43 -2.71
CA ASN A 119 3.34 -13.56 -2.28
C ASN A 119 1.93 -13.11 -1.81
N PRO A 120 0.92 -13.11 -2.70
CA PRO A 120 -0.47 -12.81 -2.35
C PRO A 120 -1.07 -13.77 -1.32
N ASN A 121 -0.55 -15.01 -1.25
CA ASN A 121 -1.00 -16.05 -0.34
C ASN A 121 -0.29 -16.06 1.01
N ALA A 122 0.61 -15.10 1.27
CA ALA A 122 1.23 -14.97 2.59
C ALA A 122 0.13 -14.87 3.68
N PRO A 123 0.24 -15.64 4.78
CA PRO A 123 -0.69 -15.55 5.89
C PRO A 123 -0.47 -14.22 6.62
N LEU A 124 -1.55 -13.44 6.79
CA LEU A 124 -1.51 -12.12 7.42
C LEU A 124 -2.57 -12.01 8.51
N GLN A 125 -2.37 -11.07 9.44
CA GLN A 125 -3.32 -10.77 10.52
C GLN A 125 -3.65 -12.02 11.34
N GLY A 126 -2.62 -12.67 11.88
CA GLY A 126 -2.82 -13.80 12.78
C GLY A 126 -3.54 -13.36 14.05
N HIS A 127 -4.63 -14.05 14.40
CA HIS A 127 -5.41 -13.82 15.61
C HIS A 127 -5.54 -15.13 16.39
N LEU A 128 -5.41 -15.03 17.72
CA LEU A 128 -5.67 -16.13 18.65
C LEU A 128 -6.93 -15.83 19.43
N ALA A 129 -7.78 -16.84 19.59
CA ALA A 129 -8.97 -16.75 20.43
C ALA A 129 -9.08 -18.00 21.31
N LEU A 130 -9.44 -17.79 22.58
CA LEU A 130 -9.82 -18.90 23.44
C LEU A 130 -11.08 -19.55 22.91
N THR A 131 -11.13 -20.88 23.02
CA THR A 131 -12.38 -21.61 22.81
C THR A 131 -13.08 -21.82 24.14
N GLY A 132 -14.32 -22.30 24.12
CA GLY A 132 -15.03 -22.69 25.35
C GLY A 132 -14.46 -23.94 26.03
N LYS A 133 -13.42 -24.58 25.47
CA LYS A 133 -12.82 -25.81 25.97
C LYS A 133 -11.42 -25.54 26.54
N PRO A 134 -11.16 -25.92 27.81
CA PRO A 134 -9.83 -25.81 28.39
C PRO A 134 -8.78 -26.52 27.53
N GLY A 135 -7.67 -25.84 27.26
CA GLY A 135 -6.56 -26.38 26.47
C GLY A 135 -6.71 -26.24 24.94
N GLU A 136 -7.76 -25.59 24.44
CA GLU A 136 -8.00 -25.38 23.00
C GLU A 136 -8.01 -23.88 22.65
N VAL A 137 -7.28 -23.52 21.58
CA VAL A 137 -7.18 -22.16 21.04
C VAL A 137 -7.48 -22.20 19.54
N SER A 138 -8.28 -21.25 19.07
CA SER A 138 -8.49 -21.01 17.64
C SER A 138 -7.40 -20.08 17.12
N VAL A 139 -6.81 -20.46 15.98
CA VAL A 139 -5.91 -19.62 15.19
C VAL A 139 -6.63 -19.21 13.91
N GLN A 140 -6.65 -17.91 13.63
CA GLN A 140 -7.26 -17.36 12.41
C GLN A 140 -6.26 -16.45 11.70
N TRP A 141 -6.29 -16.44 10.38
CA TRP A 141 -5.49 -15.54 9.56
C TRP A 141 -6.19 -15.33 8.22
N ASN A 142 -5.78 -14.28 7.51
CA ASN A 142 -6.25 -14.02 6.16
C ASN A 142 -5.21 -14.52 5.15
N SER A 143 -5.66 -15.16 4.06
CA SER A 143 -4.87 -15.49 2.86
C SER A 143 -5.63 -15.04 1.59
N TRP A 144 -5.11 -15.27 0.38
CA TRP A 144 -5.85 -14.98 -0.86
C TRP A 144 -6.75 -16.16 -1.24
N ASN A 145 -6.16 -17.24 -1.73
CA ASN A 145 -6.85 -18.45 -2.15
C ASN A 145 -6.02 -19.70 -1.84
N ALA A 146 -5.35 -19.71 -0.70
CA ALA A 146 -4.49 -20.82 -0.30
C ALA A 146 -5.28 -22.14 -0.34
N SER A 147 -4.77 -23.12 -1.10
CA SER A 147 -5.44 -24.41 -1.31
C SER A 147 -5.30 -25.37 -0.12
N GLN A 148 -4.27 -25.17 0.69
CA GLN A 148 -3.98 -25.98 1.88
C GLN A 148 -3.57 -25.06 3.04
N PRO A 149 -4.53 -24.30 3.64
CA PRO A 149 -4.27 -23.62 4.90
C PRO A 149 -3.88 -24.66 5.95
N THR A 150 -2.80 -24.43 6.69
CA THR A 150 -2.34 -25.34 7.74
C THR A 150 -1.57 -24.56 8.78
N VAL A 151 -1.95 -24.73 10.03
CA VAL A 151 -1.16 -24.30 11.19
C VAL A 151 -0.25 -25.44 11.61
N LYS A 152 1.01 -25.13 11.89
CA LYS A 152 1.95 -26.03 12.56
C LYS A 152 2.37 -25.43 13.89
N TRP A 153 2.31 -26.21 14.98
CA TRP A 153 2.66 -25.73 16.32
C TRP A 153 3.35 -26.80 17.18
N GLY A 154 3.97 -26.36 18.27
CA GLY A 154 4.70 -27.18 19.23
C GLY A 154 5.10 -26.36 20.46
N VAL A 155 5.63 -27.04 21.47
CA VAL A 155 6.00 -26.42 22.77
C VAL A 155 7.43 -25.89 22.81
N THR A 156 8.24 -26.20 21.81
CA THR A 156 9.62 -25.74 21.69
C THR A 156 9.74 -24.84 20.46
N PRO A 157 10.31 -23.62 20.57
CA PRO A 157 10.51 -22.74 19.43
C PRO A 157 11.22 -23.45 18.27
N GLY A 158 10.68 -23.32 17.06
CA GLY A 158 11.21 -23.97 15.85
C GLY A 158 10.91 -25.47 15.71
N VAL A 159 10.31 -26.12 16.71
CA VAL A 159 9.94 -27.55 16.66
C VAL A 159 8.42 -27.67 16.65
N TYR A 160 7.85 -27.99 15.49
CA TYR A 160 6.40 -28.10 15.29
C TYR A 160 6.00 -29.56 15.06
N THR A 161 5.50 -30.22 16.11
CA THR A 161 5.11 -31.63 16.08
C THR A 161 3.62 -31.85 15.82
N ARG A 162 2.82 -30.79 15.80
CA ARG A 162 1.37 -30.84 15.59
C ARG A 162 0.98 -29.97 14.39
N SER A 163 -0.10 -30.37 13.72
CA SER A 163 -0.68 -29.60 12.62
C SER A 163 -2.19 -29.79 12.53
N ALA A 164 -2.87 -28.78 12.02
CA ALA A 164 -4.30 -28.75 11.72
C ALA A 164 -4.54 -27.82 10.53
N PRO A 165 -5.58 -28.06 9.73
CA PRO A 165 -5.99 -27.12 8.70
C PRO A 165 -6.29 -25.72 9.27
#